data_AF-A0A0F9VQ82-F1
#
_entry.id   AF-A0A0F9VQ82-F1
#
_cell.length_a   1.000
_cell.length_b   1.000
_cell.length_c   1.000
_cell.angle_alpha   90.00
_cell.angle_beta   90.00
_cell.angle_gamma   90.00
#
_symmetry.space_group_name_H-M   'P 1'
#
loop_
_entity.id
_entity.type
_entity.pdbx_description
1 polymer ?
#
loop_
_entity_poly.entity_id
_entity_poly.type
_entity_poly.pdbx_seq_one_letter_code
_entity_poly.pdbx_strand_id
1 'polypeptide(L)' 'MTCIHNWTIETPSGPTSWGVCQVCGQVREFKNSIPGDQSWFHSNTTDEEKELQVETLKSKRAYKSENIGLPYALEN' A
#
# COMPACT_ATOMS: atom_id res chain seq x y z
N MET A 1 12.43 9.97 -35.60
CA MET A 1 11.07 10.32 -35.12
C MET A 1 11.02 10.07 -33.62
N THR A 2 10.64 11.07 -32.83
CA THR A 2 10.39 10.92 -31.40
C THR A 2 8.97 10.39 -31.23
N CYS A 3 8.82 9.20 -30.65
CA CYS A 3 7.50 8.62 -30.41
C CYS A 3 6.99 9.07 -29.04
N ILE A 4 5.81 9.69 -29.00
CA ILE A 4 5.05 9.88 -27.76
C ILE A 4 4.25 8.60 -27.56
N HIS A 5 4.71 7.74 -26.65
CA HIS A 5 4.14 6.41 -26.53
C HIS A 5 2.77 6.44 -25.83
N ASN A 6 1.73 6.09 -26.58
CA ASN A 6 0.45 5.70 -26.02
C ASN A 6 0.41 4.18 -25.84
N TRP A 7 0.36 3.70 -24.60
CA TRP A 7 0.47 2.28 -24.27
C TRP A 7 -0.90 1.64 -24.05
N THR A 8 -1.16 0.53 -24.72
CA THR A 8 -2.25 -0.39 -24.37
C THR A 8 -1.65 -1.53 -23.56
N ILE A 9 -2.04 -1.65 -22.29
CA ILE A 9 -1.54 -2.66 -21.35
C ILE A 9 -2.61 -3.75 -21.19
N GLU A 10 -2.17 -5.01 -21.17
CA GLU A 10 -3.03 -6.17 -21.01
C GLU A 10 -3.74 -6.20 -19.64
N THR A 11 -4.77 -7.05 -19.54
CA THR A 11 -5.43 -7.31 -18.26
C THR A 11 -4.43 -7.95 -17.29
N PRO A 12 -4.36 -7.49 -16.03
CA PRO A 12 -3.38 -8.01 -15.09
C PRO A 12 -3.65 -9.48 -14.75
N SER A 13 -2.65 -10.34 -15.00
CA SER A 13 -2.67 -11.76 -14.66
C SER A 13 -1.52 -12.18 -13.71
N GLY A 14 -0.84 -11.20 -13.10
CA GLY A 14 0.36 -11.46 -12.30
C GLY A 14 1.03 -10.18 -11.79
N PRO A 15 2.32 -10.24 -11.39
CA PRO A 15 3.07 -9.08 -10.91
C PRO A 15 3.41 -8.07 -12.02
N THR A 16 3.44 -8.52 -13.27
CA THR A 16 3.69 -7.71 -14.46
C THR A 16 2.65 -7.97 -15.54
N SER A 17 2.51 -7.01 -16.46
CA SER A 17 1.67 -7.09 -17.66
C SER A 17 2.46 -6.59 -18.86
N TRP A 18 2.16 -7.10 -20.05
CA TRP A 18 2.72 -6.57 -21.29
C TRP A 18 1.93 -5.37 -21.79
N GLY A 19 2.63 -4.41 -22.41
CA GLY A 19 2.01 -3.28 -23.08
C GLY A 19 2.59 -3.06 -24.46
N VAL A 20 1.72 -2.68 -25.40
CA VAL A 20 2.08 -2.37 -26.79
C VAL A 20 1.77 -0.91 -27.10
N CYS A 21 2.76 -0.21 -27.66
CA CYS A 21 2.58 1.16 -28.08
C CYS A 21 1.72 1.21 -29.35
N GLN A 22 0.60 1.94 -29.30
CA GLN A 22 -0.32 2.09 -30.43
C GLN A 22 0.24 2.92 -31.59
N VAL A 23 1.37 3.62 -31.38
CA VAL A 23 1.99 4.50 -32.38
C VAL A 23 3.13 3.80 -33.11
N CYS A 24 4.04 3.15 -32.37
CA CYS A 24 5.25 2.54 -32.94
C CYS A 24 5.31 1.01 -32.82
N GLY A 25 4.34 0.37 -32.17
CA GLY A 25 4.32 -1.08 -31.97
C GLY A 25 5.34 -1.62 -30.96
N GLN A 26 6.09 -0.74 -30.27
CA GLN A 26 7.03 -1.19 -29.25
C GLN A 26 6.31 -1.99 -28.16
N VAL A 27 6.94 -3.06 -27.68
CA VAL A 27 6.46 -3.88 -26.56
C VAL A 27 7.30 -3.60 -25.33
N ARG A 28 6.65 -3.48 -24.16
CA ARG A 28 7.32 -3.24 -22.87
C ARG A 28 6.58 -3.96 -21.74
N GLU A 29 7.33 -4.43 -20.76
CA GLU A 29 6.77 -4.98 -19.52
C GLU A 29 6.49 -3.86 -18.50
N PHE A 30 5.33 -3.91 -17.85
CA PHE A 30 4.89 -2.98 -16.81
C PHE A 30 4.62 -3.74 -15.51
N LYS A 31 5.01 -3.16 -14.37
CA LYS A 31 4.66 -3.71 -13.05
C LYS A 31 3.23 -3.31 -12.69
N ASN A 32 2.48 -4.25 -12.14
CA ASN A 32 1.09 -4.04 -11.72
C ASN A 32 0.98 -3.43 -10.31
N SER A 33 2.09 -3.32 -9.59
CA SER A 33 2.16 -2.72 -8.26
C SER A 33 3.48 -1.99 -8.05
N ILE A 34 3.45 -1.00 -7.15
CA ILE A 34 4.64 -0.29 -6.70
C ILE A 34 4.95 -0.79 -5.28
N PRO A 35 6.05 -1.55 -5.07
CA PRO A 35 6.37 -2.08 -3.75
C PRO A 35 6.78 -0.95 -2.79
N GLY A 36 6.17 -0.91 -1.60
CA GLY A 36 6.49 0.05 -0.54
C GLY A 36 5.86 1.43 -0.69
N ASP A 37 5.11 1.68 -1.76
CA ASP A 37 4.34 2.90 -1.96
C ASP A 37 3.04 2.83 -1.13
N GLN A 38 2.99 3.63 -0.07
CA GLN A 38 1.78 4.09 0.61
C GLN A 38 1.44 5.52 0.15
N SER A 39 1.94 5.98 -1.01
CA SER A 39 1.76 7.35 -1.52
C SER A 39 0.29 7.70 -1.71
N TRP A 40 -0.52 6.72 -2.10
CA TRP A 40 -1.97 6.86 -2.18
C TRP A 40 -2.67 6.95 -0.81
N PHE A 41 -2.01 6.48 0.25
CA PHE A 41 -2.41 6.60 1.65
C PHE A 41 -1.74 7.78 2.36
N HIS A 42 -1.07 8.70 1.66
CA HIS A 42 -0.68 9.96 2.30
C HIS A 42 -1.96 10.76 2.58
N SER A 43 -2.62 10.42 3.68
CA SER A 43 -3.51 11.34 4.35
C SER A 43 -2.65 12.55 4.68
N ASN A 44 -3.04 13.72 4.20
CA ASN A 44 -2.57 15.00 4.72
C ASN A 44 -3.07 15.13 6.16
N THR A 45 -2.59 14.27 7.06
CA THR A 45 -2.86 14.40 8.48
C THR A 45 -1.92 15.45 9.00
N THR A 46 -2.50 16.47 9.61
CA THR A 46 -1.75 17.53 10.29
C THR A 46 -0.85 16.91 11.36
N ASP A 47 0.18 17.63 11.80
CA ASP A 47 1.08 17.13 12.85
C ASP A 47 0.32 16.74 14.13
N GLU A 48 -0.81 17.39 14.39
CA GLU A 48 -1.71 17.10 15.52
C GLU A 48 -2.40 15.72 15.41
N GLU A 49 -2.83 15.34 14.21
CA GLU A 49 -3.47 14.03 13.96
C GLU A 49 -2.46 12.87 14.05
N LYS A 50 -1.19 13.13 13.68
CA LYS A 50 -0.11 12.14 13.85
C LYS A 50 0.20 11.88 15.32
N GLU A 51 0.26 12.93 16.14
CA GLU A 51 0.48 12.80 17.59
C GLU A 51 -0.65 12.04 18.28
N LEU A 52 -1.91 12.30 17.90
CA LEU A 52 -3.07 11.54 18.40
C LEU A 52 -2.98 10.05 18.05
N GLN A 53 -2.55 9.71 16.84
CA GLN A 53 -2.36 8.30 16.44
C GLN A 53 -1.21 7.65 17.21
N VAL A 54 -0.09 8.35 17.39
CA VAL A 54 1.05 7.88 18.18
C VAL A 54 0.64 7.64 19.62
N GLU A 55 -0.10 8.56 20.24
CA GLU A 55 -0.58 8.44 21.62
C GLU A 55 -1.59 7.30 21.77
N THR A 56 -2.51 7.16 20.81
CA THR A 56 -3.45 6.03 20.77
C THR A 56 -2.72 4.69 20.63
N LEU A 57 -1.65 4.63 19.82
CA LEU A 57 -0.83 3.42 19.66
C LEU A 57 0.00 3.10 20.92
N LYS A 58 0.52 4.13 21.62
CA LYS A 58 1.18 3.95 22.93
C LYS A 58 0.22 3.40 23.97
N SER A 59 -0.99 3.96 24.06
CA SER A 59 -2.05 3.48 24.97
C SER A 59 -2.45 2.03 24.67
N LYS A 60 -2.63 1.67 23.38
CA LYS A 60 -2.91 0.29 22.96
C LYS A 60 -1.77 -0.68 23.29
N ARG A 61 -0.51 -0.23 23.15
CA ARG A 61 0.67 -1.03 23.53
C ARG A 61 0.76 -1.22 25.04
N ALA A 62 0.50 -0.18 25.83
CA ALA A 62 0.45 -0.25 27.29
C ALA A 62 -0.63 -1.23 27.78
N TYR A 63 -1.85 -1.09 27.27
CA TYR A 63 -2.94 -2.02 27.54
C TYR A 63 -2.55 -3.47 27.19
N LYS A 64 -1.92 -3.68 26.02
CA LYS A 64 -1.49 -5.02 25.62
C LYS A 64 -0.38 -5.57 26.52
N SER A 65 0.57 -4.77 26.99
CA SER A 65 1.61 -5.23 27.92
C SER A 65 1.07 -5.57 29.30
N GLU A 66 0.03 -4.87 29.75
CA GLU A 66 -0.62 -5.12 31.04
C GLU A 66 -1.52 -6.37 31.00
N ASN A 67 -2.07 -6.70 29.84
CA ASN A 67 -3.03 -7.80 29.67
C ASN A 67 -2.47 -9.04 28.95
N ILE A 68 -1.18 -9.03 28.58
CA ILE A 68 -0.51 -10.18 27.91
C ILE A 68 -0.39 -11.43 28.81
N GLY A 69 -0.65 -11.29 30.11
CA GLY A 69 -0.58 -12.36 31.11
C GLY A 69 -1.90 -12.73 31.78
N LEU A 70 -3.05 -12.22 31.33
CA LEU A 70 -4.35 -12.72 31.81
C LEU A 70 -4.70 -13.99 30.99
N PRO A 71 -4.60 -15.21 31.55
CA PRO A 71 -5.24 -16.34 30.90
C PRO A 71 -6.74 -16.00 30.82
N TYR A 72 -7.36 -16.29 29.68
CA TYR A 72 -8.81 -16.37 29.56
C TYR A 72 -9.32 -17.39 30.60
N ALA A 73 -9.59 -16.91 31.82
CA ALA A 73 -10.13 -17.72 32.89
C ALA A 73 -11.65 -17.60 32.82
N LEU A 74 -12.24 -18.66 32.25
CA LEU A 74 -13.57 -19.19 32.47
C LEU A 74 -14.76 -18.38 31.93
N GLU A 75 -15.32 -18.88 30.82
CA GLU A 75 -16.76 -19.09 30.73
C GLU A 75 -17.00 -20.54 30.27
N ASN A 76 -17.26 -21.42 31.25
CA ASN A 76 -18.13 -22.59 31.13
C ASN A 76 -19.34 -22.30 32.03
#